data_AF-Q84KE7-F1
#
_entry.id   AF-Q84KE7-F1
#
_cell.length_a   1.000
_cell.length_b   1.000
_cell.length_c   1.000
_cell.angle_alpha   90.00
_cell.angle_beta   90.00
_cell.angle_gamma   90.00
#
_symmetry.space_group_name_H-M   'P 1'
#
loop_
_entity.id
_entity.type
_entity.pdbx_description
1 polymer ?
#
loop_
_entity_poly.entity_id
_entity_poly.type
_entity_poly.pdbx_seq_one_letter_code
_entity_poly.pdbx_strand_id
1 'polypeptide(L)'
;QHLYNDSRTQEHFAVMVWVCVSTDFDVLKLTQQIHNCIPENETASETTNLDQLQKSIAQRLKSKRFLIVLDDIWKCNSEDEWKTLLAPFTKGEAKGSMVLVTTRFPKLAGMMKTINPVELQGLESNDFFTFFESCIFGEH
;
A
#
# COMPACT_ATOMS: atom_id res chain seq x y z
N GLN A 1 5.77 9.44 4.07
CA GLN A 1 5.03 9.93 2.89
C GLN A 1 5.92 10.58 1.82
N HIS A 2 7.11 11.10 2.14
CA HIS A 2 7.98 11.78 1.17
C HIS A 2 8.28 11.00 -0.12
N LEU A 3 8.56 9.68 -0.05
CA LEU A 3 8.79 8.87 -1.26
C LEU A 3 7.55 8.79 -2.17
N TYR A 4 6.36 8.68 -1.58
CA TYR A 4 5.10 8.63 -2.34
C TYR A 4 4.77 9.99 -2.99
N ASN A 5 5.15 11.09 -2.34
CA ASN A 5 4.92 12.45 -2.84
C ASN A 5 6.07 13.00 -3.71
N ASP A 6 7.15 12.23 -3.88
CA ASP A 6 8.28 12.61 -4.74
C ASP A 6 7.83 12.60 -6.21
N SER A 7 8.17 13.66 -6.95
CA SER A 7 7.76 13.82 -8.35
C SER A 7 8.23 12.67 -9.22
N ARG A 8 9.43 12.13 -8.97
CA ARG A 8 9.96 10.99 -9.73
C ARG A 8 9.12 9.74 -9.52
N THR A 9 8.58 9.55 -8.31
CA THR A 9 7.66 8.44 -8.01
C THR A 9 6.33 8.64 -8.76
N GLN A 10 5.76 9.84 -8.70
CA GLN A 10 4.50 10.17 -9.36
C GLN A 10 4.58 10.06 -10.89
N GLU A 11 5.71 10.45 -11.48
CA GLU A 11 5.97 10.29 -12.91
C GLU A 11 6.20 8.81 -13.29
N HIS A 12 6.71 8.00 -12.37
CA HIS A 12 7.01 6.59 -12.63
C HIS A 12 5.78 5.69 -12.56
N PHE A 13 4.83 5.97 -11.66
CA PHE A 13 3.63 5.16 -11.43
C PHE A 13 2.37 5.86 -11.93
N ALA A 14 1.76 5.32 -12.97
CA ALA A 14 0.53 5.87 -13.54
C ALA A 14 -0.70 5.75 -12.60
N VAL A 15 -0.65 4.84 -11.63
CA VAL A 15 -1.66 4.72 -10.57
C VAL A 15 -0.96 4.56 -9.24
N MET A 16 -1.34 5.40 -8.28
CA MET A 16 -0.83 5.34 -6.92
C MET A 16 -2.00 5.34 -5.95
N VAL A 17 -2.00 4.38 -5.03
CA VAL A 17 -3.04 4.21 -4.00
C VAL A 17 -2.37 4.03 -2.65
N TRP A 18 -2.88 4.71 -1.63
CA TRP A 18 -2.47 4.53 -0.24
C TRP A 18 -3.69 4.19 0.60
N VAL A 19 -3.67 3.02 1.23
CA VAL A 19 -4.71 2.58 2.17
C VAL A 19 -4.08 2.31 3.52
N CYS A 20 -4.59 3.00 4.55
CA CYS A 20 -4.28 2.68 5.94
C CYS A 20 -5.12 1.48 6.37
N VAL A 21 -4.45 0.37 6.68
CA VAL A 21 -5.07 -0.87 7.10
C VAL A 21 -5.30 -0.75 8.60
N SER A 22 -6.54 -0.48 9.00
CA SER A 22 -6.90 -0.41 10.42
C SER A 22 -6.65 -1.76 11.14
N THR A 23 -6.97 -1.84 12.43
CA THR A 23 -6.82 -3.07 13.24
C THR A 23 -7.53 -4.31 12.67
N ASP A 24 -8.46 -4.13 11.73
CA ASP A 24 -9.21 -5.19 11.07
C ASP A 24 -8.78 -5.43 9.62
N PHE A 25 -8.03 -6.51 9.39
CA PHE A 25 -7.73 -7.01 8.05
C PHE A 25 -8.96 -7.70 7.46
N ASP A 26 -9.78 -6.92 6.75
CA ASP A 26 -10.98 -7.38 6.05
C ASP A 26 -10.75 -7.23 4.54
N VAL A 27 -10.62 -8.36 3.85
CA VAL A 27 -10.29 -8.38 2.41
C VAL A 27 -11.32 -7.63 1.58
N LEU A 28 -12.61 -7.72 1.92
CA LEU A 28 -13.66 -7.03 1.16
C LEU A 28 -13.57 -5.52 1.36
N LYS A 29 -13.47 -5.06 2.61
CA LYS A 29 -13.34 -3.63 2.91
C LYS A 29 -12.09 -3.03 2.30
N LEU A 30 -10.95 -3.71 2.40
CA LEU A 30 -9.69 -3.27 1.81
C LEU A 30 -9.78 -3.23 0.29
N THR A 31 -10.35 -4.26 -0.34
CA THR A 31 -10.54 -4.27 -1.80
C THR A 31 -11.42 -3.10 -2.23
N GLN A 32 -12.48 -2.79 -1.48
CA GLN A 32 -13.36 -1.66 -1.77
C GLN A 32 -12.66 -0.30 -1.59
N GLN A 33 -11.86 -0.12 -0.52
CA GLN A 33 -11.06 1.09 -0.33
C GLN A 33 -10.06 1.29 -1.47
N ILE A 34 -9.34 0.23 -1.85
CA ILE A 34 -8.39 0.28 -2.97
C ILE A 34 -9.11 0.63 -4.28
N HIS A 35 -10.25 -0.03 -4.54
CA HIS A 35 -11.06 0.22 -5.74
C HIS A 35 -11.49 1.69 -5.85
N ASN A 36 -11.98 2.28 -4.75
CA ASN A 36 -12.43 3.67 -4.68
C ASN A 36 -11.28 4.68 -4.86
N CYS A 37 -10.05 4.32 -4.51
CA CYS A 37 -8.88 5.18 -4.70
C CYS A 37 -8.33 5.14 -6.13
N ILE A 38 -8.72 4.17 -6.97
CA ILE A 38 -8.25 4.09 -8.35
C ILE A 38 -9.11 5.01 -9.22
N PRO A 39 -8.53 6.03 -9.89
CA PRO A 39 -9.28 6.98 -10.70
C PRO A 39 -10.14 6.28 -11.78
N GLU A 40 -11.40 6.68 -11.87
CA GLU A 40 -12.37 6.24 -12.89
C GLU A 40 -12.42 7.18 -14.08
N ASN A 41 -12.82 6.62 -15.23
CA ASN A 41 -13.32 7.39 -16.37
C ASN A 41 -14.86 7.39 -16.45
N GLU A 42 -15.58 6.53 -15.71
CA GLU A 42 -17.05 6.40 -15.72
C GLU A 42 -17.58 5.92 -14.36
N THR A 43 -18.85 6.25 -14.07
CA THR A 43 -19.54 6.16 -12.77
C THR A 43 -19.32 4.85 -12.01
N ALA A 44 -18.80 4.99 -10.80
CA ALA A 44 -18.67 3.94 -9.80
C ALA A 44 -19.96 3.13 -9.64
N SER A 45 -19.88 1.84 -9.96
CA SER A 45 -20.90 0.89 -9.55
C SER A 45 -20.65 0.55 -8.08
N GLU A 46 -21.59 0.87 -7.20
CA GLU A 46 -21.55 0.58 -5.75
C GLU A 46 -21.74 -0.93 -5.48
N THR A 47 -20.91 -1.77 -6.08
CA THR A 47 -20.97 -3.22 -5.85
C THR A 47 -20.23 -3.58 -4.58
N THR A 48 -20.86 -4.35 -3.71
CA THR A 48 -20.23 -4.95 -2.52
C THR A 48 -19.72 -6.37 -2.78
N ASN A 49 -19.74 -6.83 -4.03
CA ASN A 49 -19.28 -8.15 -4.42
C ASN A 49 -17.76 -8.16 -4.66
N LEU A 50 -17.04 -8.97 -3.89
CA LEU A 50 -15.58 -9.06 -3.96
C LEU A 50 -15.05 -9.39 -5.37
N ASP A 51 -15.67 -10.35 -6.06
CA ASP A 51 -15.23 -10.77 -7.39
C ASP A 51 -15.40 -9.64 -8.43
N GLN A 52 -16.51 -8.90 -8.36
CA GLN A 52 -16.74 -7.74 -9.23
C GLN A 52 -15.73 -6.62 -8.95
N LEU A 53 -15.46 -6.31 -7.68
CA LEU A 53 -14.45 -5.33 -7.29
C LEU A 53 -13.06 -5.74 -7.81
N GLN A 54 -12.65 -6.99 -7.60
CA GLN A 54 -11.36 -7.50 -8.05
C GLN A 54 -11.22 -7.48 -9.58
N LYS A 55 -12.27 -7.86 -10.33
CA LYS A 55 -12.29 -7.76 -11.80
C LYS A 55 -12.16 -6.31 -12.25
N SER A 56 -12.85 -5.39 -11.59
CA SER A 56 -12.80 -3.96 -11.91
C SER A 56 -11.41 -3.37 -11.66
N ILE A 57 -10.79 -3.66 -10.51
CA ILE A 57 -9.41 -3.26 -10.19
C ILE A 57 -8.44 -3.80 -11.25
N ALA A 58 -8.51 -5.11 -11.54
CA ALA A 58 -7.62 -5.74 -12.51
C ALA A 58 -7.73 -5.08 -13.89
N GLN A 59 -8.94 -4.76 -14.34
CA GLN A 59 -9.17 -4.08 -15.61
C GLN A 59 -8.61 -2.65 -15.62
N ARG A 60 -8.79 -1.89 -14.53
CA ARG A 60 -8.28 -0.50 -14.42
C ARG A 60 -6.76 -0.41 -14.37
N LEU A 61 -6.11 -1.46 -13.85
CA LEU A 61 -4.66 -1.55 -13.71
C LEU A 61 -3.96 -2.27 -14.87
N LYS A 62 -4.72 -2.97 -15.73
CA LYS A 62 -4.22 -3.94 -16.72
C LYS A 62 -2.94 -3.50 -17.44
N SER A 63 -2.90 -2.30 -18.01
CA SER A 63 -1.74 -1.81 -18.77
C SER A 63 -1.03 -0.62 -18.12
N LYS A 64 -1.24 -0.41 -16.80
CA LYS A 64 -0.68 0.71 -16.04
C LYS A 64 0.36 0.20 -15.04
N ARG A 65 1.50 0.89 -14.94
CA ARG A 65 2.42 0.68 -13.81
C ARG A 65 1.79 1.31 -12.57
N PHE A 66 1.69 0.54 -11.49
CA PHE A 66 1.00 0.98 -10.28
C PHE A 66 1.83 0.79 -9.01
N LEU A 67 1.58 1.63 -8.02
CA LEU A 67 2.07 1.49 -6.65
C LEU A 67 0.88 1.46 -5.69
N ILE A 68 0.70 0.33 -4.98
CA ILE A 68 -0.30 0.21 -3.91
C ILE A 68 0.45 0.17 -2.58
N VAL A 69 0.18 1.14 -1.71
CA VAL A 69 0.71 1.19 -0.34
C VAL A 69 -0.37 0.71 0.62
N LEU A 70 -0.07 -0.37 1.35
CA LEU A 70 -0.88 -0.89 2.45
C LEU A 70 -0.17 -0.58 3.76
N ASP A 71 -0.62 0.48 4.41
CA ASP A 71 0.07 1.10 5.53
C ASP A 71 -0.43 0.58 6.88
N ASP A 72 0.50 0.37 7.81
CA ASP A 72 0.32 -0.06 9.20
C ASP A 72 -0.51 -1.33 9.35
N ILE A 73 -0.15 -2.45 8.71
CA ILE A 73 -0.90 -3.72 8.87
C ILE A 73 -0.66 -4.32 10.27
N TRP A 74 -1.75 -4.48 11.03
CA TRP A 74 -1.72 -5.06 12.38
C TRP A 74 -1.94 -6.56 12.44
N LYS A 75 -2.73 -7.12 11.52
CA LYS A 75 -3.05 -8.55 11.47
C LYS A 75 -3.33 -9.01 10.05
N CYS A 76 -3.25 -10.31 9.83
CA CYS A 76 -3.76 -11.02 8.66
C CYS A 76 -3.87 -12.48 9.06
N ASN A 77 -5.04 -13.10 8.89
CA ASN A 77 -5.34 -14.36 9.57
C ASN A 77 -4.71 -15.56 8.85
N SER A 78 -4.45 -15.44 7.54
CA SER A 78 -3.85 -16.50 6.75
C SER A 78 -3.15 -15.98 5.50
N GLU A 79 -2.26 -16.80 4.94
CA GLU A 79 -1.70 -16.54 3.60
C GLU A 79 -2.78 -16.48 2.51
N ASP A 80 -3.88 -17.21 2.68
CA ASP A 80 -4.95 -17.25 1.69
C ASP A 80 -5.74 -15.93 1.67
N GLU A 81 -6.00 -15.32 2.83
CA GLU A 81 -6.55 -13.96 2.88
C GLU A 81 -5.63 -12.95 2.19
N TRP A 82 -4.32 -13.04 2.44
CA TRP A 82 -3.32 -12.20 1.78
C TRP A 82 -3.31 -12.40 0.25
N LYS A 83 -3.26 -13.65 -0.21
CA LYS A 83 -3.33 -14.00 -1.64
C LYS A 83 -4.63 -13.53 -2.28
N THR A 84 -5.74 -13.59 -1.55
CA THR A 84 -7.05 -13.11 -2.02
C THR A 84 -7.03 -11.60 -2.20
N LEU A 85 -6.49 -10.83 -1.25
CA LEU A 85 -6.33 -9.38 -1.40
C LEU A 85 -5.44 -9.01 -2.60
N LEU A 86 -4.37 -9.78 -2.85
CA LEU A 86 -3.45 -9.52 -3.95
C LEU A 86 -3.92 -9.98 -5.34
N ALA A 87 -4.94 -10.84 -5.40
CA ALA A 87 -5.45 -11.43 -6.63
C ALA A 87 -5.69 -10.45 -7.81
N PRO A 88 -6.24 -9.23 -7.62
CA PRO A 88 -6.40 -8.30 -8.72
C PRO A 88 -5.09 -7.71 -9.27
N PHE A 89 -4.02 -7.66 -8.46
CA PHE A 89 -2.75 -7.03 -8.83
C PHE A 89 -1.83 -7.96 -9.63
N THR A 90 -2.13 -9.27 -9.68
CA THR A 90 -1.32 -10.26 -10.41
C THR A 90 -1.63 -10.32 -11.90
N LYS A 91 -2.69 -9.65 -12.34
CA LYS A 91 -3.19 -9.68 -13.74
C LYS A 91 -2.67 -8.52 -14.60
N GLY A 92 -1.77 -7.70 -14.07
CA GLY A 92 -1.19 -6.57 -14.78
C GLY A 92 -0.20 -7.02 -15.88
N GLU A 93 -0.23 -6.31 -17.00
CA GLU A 93 0.67 -6.48 -18.15
C GLU A 93 1.90 -5.55 -18.06
N ALA A 94 1.77 -4.44 -17.32
CA ALA A 94 2.87 -3.49 -17.13
C ALA A 94 3.90 -4.02 -16.13
N LYS A 95 5.18 -4.02 -16.53
CA LYS A 95 6.30 -4.36 -15.64
C LYS A 95 6.61 -3.22 -14.68
N GLY A 96 7.10 -3.56 -13.49
CA GLY A 96 7.59 -2.59 -12.50
C GLY A 96 6.53 -2.05 -11.54
N SER A 97 5.34 -2.66 -11.51
CA SER A 97 4.34 -2.37 -10.47
C SER A 97 4.78 -2.94 -9.12
N MET A 98 4.35 -2.29 -8.04
CA MET A 98 4.77 -2.63 -6.67
C MET A 98 3.59 -2.57 -5.69
N VAL A 99 3.57 -3.51 -4.76
CA VAL A 99 2.76 -3.42 -3.53
C VAL A 99 3.72 -3.22 -2.37
N LEU A 100 3.65 -2.07 -1.71
CA LEU A 100 4.46 -1.74 -0.55
C LEU A 100 3.61 -1.95 0.70
N VAL A 101 4.15 -2.70 1.65
CA VAL A 101 3.49 -2.97 2.93
C VAL A 101 4.35 -2.42 4.06
N THR A 102 3.72 -1.74 5.01
CA THR A 102 4.36 -1.39 6.29
C THR A 102 3.66 -2.14 7.41
N THR A 103 4.43 -2.65 8.36
CA THR A 103 3.92 -3.36 9.54
C THR A 103 4.93 -3.25 10.67
N ARG A 104 4.43 -3.28 11.91
CA ARG A 104 5.25 -3.34 13.13
C ARG A 104 5.63 -4.77 13.52
N PHE A 105 5.08 -5.76 12.82
CA PHE A 105 5.18 -7.16 13.20
C PHE A 105 6.06 -7.94 12.21
N PRO A 106 7.31 -8.29 12.58
CA PRO A 106 8.21 -9.04 11.72
C PRO A 106 7.62 -10.36 11.21
N LYS A 107 6.74 -10.99 12.01
CA LYS A 107 6.00 -12.20 11.61
C LYS A 107 5.09 -11.96 10.39
N LEU A 108 4.38 -10.83 10.36
CA LEU A 108 3.52 -10.49 9.21
C LEU A 108 4.36 -10.14 7.99
N ALA A 109 5.45 -9.37 8.18
CA ALA A 109 6.41 -9.11 7.10
C ALA A 109 6.96 -10.42 6.52
N GLY A 110 7.28 -11.40 7.37
CA GLY A 110 7.75 -12.71 6.98
C GLY A 110 6.74 -13.55 6.19
N MET A 111 5.44 -13.38 6.46
CA MET A 111 4.34 -14.03 5.73
C MET A 111 4.04 -13.35 4.39
N MET A 112 4.14 -12.01 4.35
CA MET A 112 3.81 -11.19 3.19
C MET A 112 4.99 -11.01 2.21
N LYS A 113 6.18 -11.47 2.59
CA LYS A 113 7.41 -11.21 1.85
C LYS A 113 7.38 -11.76 0.42
N THR A 114 7.71 -10.89 -0.52
CA THR A 114 8.20 -11.25 -1.86
C THR A 114 9.70 -10.99 -1.99
N ILE A 115 10.25 -10.12 -1.13
CA ILE A 115 11.67 -9.78 -0.98
C ILE A 115 12.02 -9.70 0.51
N ASN A 116 13.31 -9.60 0.85
CA ASN A 116 13.73 -9.38 2.23
C ASN A 116 13.11 -8.09 2.78
N PRO A 117 12.47 -8.11 3.97
CA PRO A 117 11.92 -6.91 4.58
C PRO A 117 13.00 -5.85 4.82
N VAL A 118 12.63 -4.59 4.60
CA VAL A 118 13.47 -3.45 5.00
C VAL A 118 13.12 -3.12 6.44
N GLU A 119 14.06 -3.40 7.35
CA GLU A 119 13.90 -3.05 8.77
C GLU A 119 14.31 -1.59 8.97
N LEU A 120 13.34 -0.75 9.33
CA LEU A 120 13.61 0.64 9.67
C LEU A 120 14.19 0.69 11.08
N GLN A 121 15.44 1.14 11.18
CA GLN A 121 16.08 1.40 12.47
C GLN A 121 15.68 2.78 13.00
N GLY A 122 15.88 2.98 14.29
CA GLY A 122 15.78 4.31 14.89
C GLY A 122 16.82 5.27 14.30
N LEU A 123 16.58 6.57 14.49
CA LEU A 123 17.56 7.60 14.13
C LEU A 123 18.86 7.38 14.93
N GLU A 124 19.99 7.71 14.30
CA GLU A 124 21.27 7.77 15.01
C GLU A 124 21.21 8.84 16.10
N SER A 125 22.00 8.70 17.17
CA SER A 125 21.86 9.55 18.37
C SER A 125 21.98 11.04 18.10
N ASN A 126 22.86 11.45 17.18
CA ASN A 126 23.02 12.85 16.81
C ASN A 126 21.80 13.37 16.05
N ASP A 127 21.33 12.64 15.04
CA ASP A 127 20.14 13.00 14.26
C ASP A 127 18.89 13.02 15.13
N PHE A 128 18.75 12.06 16.05
CA PHE A 128 17.68 12.04 17.04
C PHE A 128 17.72 13.28 17.92
N PHE A 129 18.91 13.66 18.42
CA PHE A 129 19.04 14.83 19.28
C PHE A 129 18.73 16.12 18.53
N THR A 130 19.24 16.27 17.30
CA THR A 130 18.90 17.41 16.42
C THR A 130 17.40 17.49 16.14
N PHE A 131 16.75 16.35 15.85
CA PHE A 131 15.30 16.30 15.68
C PHE A 131 14.55 16.64 16.98
N PHE A 132 15.05 16.17 18.12
CA PHE A 132 14.46 16.47 19.42
C PHE A 132 14.54 17.96 19.76
N GLU A 133 15.68 18.61 19.52
CA GLU A 133 15.85 20.05 19.70
C GLU A 133 14.90 20.84 18.79
N SER A 134 14.78 20.48 17.50
CA SER A 134 13.86 21.16 16.58
C SER A 134 12.40 21.02 17.01
N CYS A 135 12.01 19.86 17.57
CA CYS A 135 10.67 19.67 18.13
C CYS A 135 10.37 20.55 19.35
N ILE A 136 11.36 20.84 20.20
CA ILE A 136 11.15 21.62 21.43
C ILE A 136 11.27 23.12 21.18
N PHE A 137 12.27 23.54 20.42
CA PHE A 137 12.63 24.94 20.26
C PHE A 137 12.07 25.57 18.97
N GLY A 138 11.54 24.75 18.05
CA GLY A 138 11.16 25.17 16.70
C GLY A 138 12.38 25.21 15.75
N GLU A 139 12.12 25.25 14.45
CA GLU A 139 13.19 25.54 13.47
C GLU A 139 13.65 26.99 13.66
N HIS A 140 14.97 27.22 13.79
CA HIS A 140 15.56 28.56 13.72
C HIS A 140 15.52 29.12 12.30
#